data_AF-A0A0M3JGK9-F1
#
_entry.id   AF-A0A0M3JGK9-F1
#
_cell.length_a   1.000
_cell.length_b   1.000
_cell.length_c   1.000
_cell.angle_alpha   90.00
_cell.angle_beta   90.00
_cell.angle_gamma   90.00
#
_symmetry.space_group_name_H-M   'P 1'
#
loop_
_entity.id
_entity.type
_entity.pdbx_description
1 polymer ?
#
loop_
_entity_poly.entity_id
_entity_poly.type
_entity_poly.pdbx_seq_one_letter_code
_entity_poly.pdbx_strand_id
1 'polypeptide(L)'
;MTGPGLLLVAISLLAFASRNNGDKAADFIDNLPGLTFDPGFKQYSGFLPTKAGDYLHYWFVESQNDPSTDPLIVWFNGGPGCSSVGGFLTELGPFRVNPDGVTLFENIYSWNK
;
A
#
# COMPACT_ATOMS: atom_id res chain seq x y z
N MET A 1 56.45 17.98 -7.50
CA MET A 1 55.30 18.02 -8.45
C MET A 1 54.95 16.56 -8.77
N THR A 2 53.64 16.25 -8.90
CA THR A 2 52.96 14.92 -8.81
C THR A 2 52.67 14.49 -7.36
N GLY A 3 51.47 14.43 -6.79
CA GLY A 3 50.07 14.68 -7.17
C GLY A 3 49.20 13.91 -6.13
N PRO A 4 48.10 14.45 -5.57
CA PRO A 4 47.29 13.72 -4.58
C PRO A 4 46.29 12.84 -5.32
N GLY A 5 46.40 11.51 -5.19
CA GLY A 5 45.62 10.57 -6.01
C GLY A 5 45.06 9.38 -5.24
N LEU A 6 44.82 9.48 -3.93
CA LEU A 6 44.33 8.36 -3.12
C LEU A 6 43.11 8.71 -2.24
N LEU A 7 42.24 9.61 -2.72
CA LEU A 7 40.98 9.94 -2.03
C LEU A 7 39.79 9.90 -2.99
N LEU A 8 39.65 8.83 -3.78
CA LEU A 8 38.51 8.66 -4.68
C LEU A 8 38.06 7.20 -4.89
N VAL A 9 38.29 6.33 -3.91
CA VAL A 9 37.73 4.96 -3.91
C VAL A 9 36.60 4.79 -2.89
N ALA A 10 36.32 5.81 -2.05
CA ALA A 10 35.32 5.71 -0.99
C ALA A 10 33.92 6.26 -1.35
N ILE A 11 33.70 6.75 -2.57
CA ILE A 11 32.41 7.32 -2.99
C ILE A 11 32.01 6.64 -4.31
N SER A 12 30.83 6.04 -4.32
CA SER A 12 30.15 5.37 -5.45
C SER A 12 30.19 3.83 -5.54
N LEU A 13 30.21 3.13 -4.41
CA LEU A 13 29.19 2.09 -4.23
C LEU A 13 27.93 2.77 -3.69
N LEU A 14 27.41 3.71 -4.49
CA LEU A 14 25.99 4.01 -4.50
C LEU A 14 25.37 2.65 -4.74
N ALA A 15 24.71 2.13 -3.71
CA ALA A 15 23.80 1.03 -3.88
C ALA A 15 22.80 1.48 -4.97
N PHE A 16 23.06 1.10 -6.22
CA PHE A 16 22.00 0.69 -7.10
C PHE A 16 21.47 -0.62 -6.52
N ALA A 17 20.88 -0.53 -5.32
CA ALA A 17 19.79 -1.41 -5.00
C ALA A 17 18.78 -1.09 -6.09
N SER A 18 18.76 -1.95 -7.11
CA SER A 18 17.58 -2.08 -7.95
C SER A 18 16.41 -2.10 -6.98
N ARG A 19 15.59 -1.04 -6.95
CA ARG A 19 14.31 -1.14 -6.24
C ARG A 19 13.62 -2.31 -6.91
N ASN A 20 13.51 -3.43 -6.21
CA ASN A 20 12.71 -4.53 -6.69
C ASN A 20 11.31 -3.95 -6.95
N ASN A 21 10.77 -4.16 -8.14
CA ASN A 21 9.39 -3.79 -8.43
C ASN A 21 8.50 -4.49 -7.40
N GLY A 22 7.87 -3.71 -6.52
CA GLY A 22 6.92 -4.19 -5.50
C GLY A 22 7.60 -4.88 -4.31
N ASP A 23 8.37 -4.15 -3.50
CA ASP A 23 8.76 -4.65 -2.18
C ASP A 23 7.55 -4.59 -1.25
N LYS A 24 6.85 -5.72 -1.12
CA LYS A 24 5.72 -5.91 -0.22
C LYS A 24 6.03 -5.43 1.21
N ALA A 25 7.26 -5.56 1.69
CA ALA A 25 7.63 -5.10 3.03
C ALA A 25 7.66 -3.58 3.13
N ALA A 26 8.07 -2.89 2.06
CA ALA A 26 8.09 -1.43 2.01
C ALA A 26 6.67 -0.83 1.92
N ASP A 27 5.73 -1.58 1.35
CA ASP A 27 4.33 -1.17 1.21
C ASP A 27 3.47 -1.52 2.43
N PHE A 28 4.02 -2.21 3.44
CA PHE A 28 3.28 -2.61 4.65
C PHE A 28 2.83 -1.40 5.47
N ILE A 29 1.55 -1.37 5.83
CA ILE A 29 0.98 -0.34 6.71
C ILE A 29 1.02 -0.90 8.14
N ASP A 30 2.00 -0.43 8.91
CA ASP A 30 2.17 -0.77 10.32
C ASP A 30 1.19 -0.03 11.23
N ASN A 31 0.91 1.24 10.91
CA ASN A 31 0.00 2.11 11.63
C ASN A 31 -0.85 2.90 10.63
N LEU A 32 -2.18 2.76 10.74
CA LEU A 32 -3.12 3.59 10.00
C LEU A 32 -3.73 4.63 10.96
N PRO A 33 -3.43 5.93 10.78
CA PRO A 33 -3.98 6.97 11.64
C PRO A 33 -5.51 6.96 11.67
N GLY A 34 -6.07 7.19 12.85
CA GLY A 34 -7.51 7.28 13.04
C GLY A 34 -8.22 5.94 13.29
N LEU A 35 -7.55 4.78 13.18
CA LEU A 35 -8.18 3.51 13.56
C LEU A 35 -8.59 3.52 15.03
N THR A 36 -9.86 3.19 15.28
CA THR A 36 -10.43 3.10 16.63
C THR A 36 -10.49 1.67 17.17
N PHE A 37 -9.95 0.71 16.42
CA PHE A 37 -9.95 -0.72 16.74
C PHE A 37 -8.64 -1.37 16.24
N ASP A 38 -8.40 -2.63 16.57
CA ASP A 38 -7.32 -3.44 16.00
C ASP A 38 -7.89 -4.23 14.81
N PRO A 39 -7.37 -4.05 13.58
CA PRO A 39 -7.92 -4.71 12.41
C PRO A 39 -7.67 -6.22 12.41
N GLY A 40 -6.60 -6.71 13.05
CA GLY A 40 -6.28 -8.15 13.06
C GLY A 40 -5.85 -8.76 11.72
N PHE A 41 -5.77 -7.97 10.65
CA PHE A 41 -5.27 -8.38 9.32
C PHE A 41 -4.17 -7.44 8.83
N LYS A 42 -3.33 -7.93 7.91
CA LYS A 42 -2.28 -7.11 7.30
C LYS A 42 -2.84 -6.31 6.14
N GLN A 43 -2.29 -5.12 5.95
CA GLN A 43 -2.65 -4.24 4.86
C GLN A 43 -1.41 -3.55 4.28
N TYR A 44 -1.50 -3.22 3.01
CA TYR A 44 -0.40 -2.72 2.21
C TYR A 44 -0.91 -1.63 1.28
N SER A 45 -0.15 -0.56 1.11
CA SER A 45 -0.46 0.52 0.17
C SER A 45 0.81 0.92 -0.57
N GLY A 46 0.76 0.83 -1.90
CA GLY A 46 1.93 1.04 -2.74
C GLY A 46 1.57 1.34 -4.18
N PHE A 47 2.51 1.08 -5.09
CA PHE A 47 2.37 1.39 -6.51
C PHE A 47 2.71 0.19 -7.39
N LEU A 48 1.81 -0.16 -8.30
CA LEU A 48 2.01 -1.18 -9.31
C LEU A 48 2.44 -0.52 -10.63
N PRO A 49 3.56 -0.92 -11.24
CA PRO A 49 3.96 -0.40 -12.53
C PRO A 49 3.02 -0.90 -13.63
N THR A 50 2.68 -0.03 -14.58
CA THR A 50 1.92 -0.43 -15.77
C THR A 50 2.84 -0.61 -16.98
N LYS A 51 2.28 -1.17 -18.06
CA LYS A 51 2.97 -1.28 -19.36
C LYS A 51 3.22 0.08 -20.02
N ALA A 52 2.48 1.13 -19.65
CA ALA A 52 2.64 2.47 -20.21
C ALA A 52 3.78 3.26 -19.54
N GLY A 53 4.40 2.72 -18.48
CA GLY A 53 5.46 3.38 -17.74
C GLY A 53 4.97 4.34 -16.65
N ASP A 54 3.66 4.41 -16.43
CA ASP A 54 3.06 5.02 -15.25
C ASP A 54 2.82 3.98 -14.14
N TYR A 55 2.27 4.44 -13.01
CA TYR A 55 2.06 3.64 -11.81
C TYR A 55 0.62 3.78 -11.31
N LEU A 56 0.01 2.65 -10.95
CA LEU A 56 -1.29 2.61 -10.30
C LEU A 56 -1.10 2.46 -8.78
N HIS A 57 -1.67 3.39 -8.02
CA HIS A 57 -1.78 3.21 -6.57
C HIS A 57 -2.68 2.02 -6.26
N TYR A 58 -2.30 1.21 -5.28
CA TYR A 58 -3.12 0.14 -4.73
C TYR A 58 -3.21 0.25 -3.21
N TRP A 59 -4.33 -0.21 -2.64
CA TRP A 59 -4.47 -0.49 -1.22
C TRP A 59 -5.07 -1.89 -1.08
N PHE A 60 -4.26 -2.81 -0.56
CA PHE A 60 -4.62 -4.22 -0.36
C PHE A 60 -4.81 -4.51 1.13
N VAL A 61 -5.85 -5.27 1.44
CA VAL A 61 -6.11 -5.82 2.78
C VAL A 61 -6.20 -7.34 2.66
N GLU A 62 -5.50 -8.06 3.54
CA GLU A 62 -5.60 -9.52 3.64
C GLU A 62 -7.00 -9.93 4.15
N SER A 63 -7.40 -11.17 3.88
CA SER A 63 -8.60 -11.77 4.46
C SER A 63 -8.53 -11.77 5.99
N GLN A 64 -9.67 -11.56 6.65
CA GLN A 64 -9.82 -11.68 8.10
C GLN A 64 -9.92 -13.15 8.57
N ASN A 65 -10.14 -14.09 7.64
CA ASN A 65 -10.22 -15.52 7.92
C ASN A 65 -8.88 -16.25 7.66
N ASP A 66 -8.67 -16.82 6.47
CA ASP A 66 -7.43 -17.49 6.10
C ASP A 66 -6.85 -16.88 4.82
N PRO A 67 -5.98 -15.86 4.93
CA PRO A 67 -5.43 -15.18 3.76
C PRO A 67 -4.52 -16.07 2.90
N SER A 68 -4.15 -17.27 3.37
CA SER A 68 -3.36 -18.22 2.59
C SER A 68 -4.21 -19.08 1.63
N THR A 69 -5.51 -19.23 1.92
CA THR A 69 -6.44 -20.05 1.11
C THR A 69 -7.59 -19.26 0.50
N ASP A 70 -7.93 -18.12 1.07
CA ASP A 70 -9.03 -17.27 0.61
C ASP A 70 -8.69 -16.60 -0.75
N PRO A 71 -9.70 -16.31 -1.59
CA PRO A 71 -9.47 -15.81 -2.95
C PRO A 71 -8.93 -14.39 -2.97
N LEU A 72 -8.14 -14.08 -4.00
CA LEU A 72 -7.77 -12.69 -4.33
C LEU A 72 -8.89 -12.00 -5.10
N ILE A 73 -9.39 -10.89 -4.57
CA ILE A 73 -10.38 -10.03 -5.22
C ILE A 73 -9.70 -8.72 -5.64
N VAL A 74 -9.92 -8.33 -6.90
CA VAL A 74 -9.50 -7.01 -7.41
C VAL A 74 -10.75 -6.17 -7.64
N TRP A 75 -10.78 -4.97 -7.06
CA TRP A 75 -11.91 -4.06 -7.15
C TRP A 75 -11.57 -2.75 -7.87
N PHE A 76 -12.46 -2.32 -8.75
CA PHE A 76 -12.37 -1.04 -9.45
C PHE A 76 -13.66 -0.27 -9.31
N ASN A 77 -13.56 0.99 -8.88
CA ASN A 77 -14.65 1.94 -9.07
C ASN A 77 -14.65 2.46 -10.52
N GLY A 78 -15.83 2.85 -10.99
CA GLY A 78 -16.07 3.32 -12.36
C GLY A 78 -15.86 4.82 -12.55
N GLY A 79 -16.77 5.44 -13.31
CA GLY A 79 -16.69 6.87 -13.66
C GLY A 79 -16.82 7.08 -15.16
N PRO A 80 -15.75 7.53 -15.86
CA PRO A 80 -14.33 7.24 -15.61
C PRO A 80 -13.59 8.20 -14.67
N GLY A 81 -12.50 7.71 -14.06
CA GLY A 81 -11.55 8.53 -13.28
C GLY A 81 -11.81 8.60 -11.77
N CYS A 82 -12.85 7.95 -11.26
CA CYS A 82 -13.09 7.89 -9.81
C CYS A 82 -12.09 6.93 -9.15
N SER A 83 -11.67 7.26 -7.92
CA SER A 83 -10.75 6.44 -7.15
C SER A 83 -11.44 5.22 -6.53
N SER A 84 -10.82 4.04 -6.65
CA SER A 84 -11.23 2.84 -5.91
C SER A 84 -11.10 3.00 -4.39
N VAL A 85 -10.26 3.91 -3.90
CA VAL A 85 -10.13 4.21 -2.46
C VAL A 85 -11.44 4.84 -1.93
N GLY A 86 -12.20 5.53 -2.78
CA GLY A 86 -13.53 6.02 -2.43
C GLY A 86 -14.47 4.87 -2.05
N GLY A 87 -14.56 3.84 -2.89
CA GLY A 87 -15.37 2.65 -2.61
C GLY A 87 -14.82 1.79 -1.49
N PHE A 88 -13.50 1.73 -1.34
CA PHE A 88 -12.86 1.09 -0.19
C PHE A 88 -13.35 1.72 1.13
N LEU A 89 -13.34 3.04 1.26
CA LEU A 89 -13.72 3.73 2.50
C LEU A 89 -15.24 3.87 2.71
N THR A 90 -16.05 3.82 1.64
CA THR A 90 -17.48 4.14 1.71
C THR A 90 -18.43 3.02 1.27
N GLU A 91 -17.93 1.96 0.62
CA GLU A 91 -18.75 0.83 0.13
C GLU A 91 -18.39 -0.52 0.77
N LEU A 92 -17.19 -1.06 0.57
CA LEU A 92 -16.91 -2.48 0.87
C LEU A 92 -15.66 -2.77 1.71
N GLY A 93 -14.78 -1.79 1.91
CA GLY A 93 -13.55 -2.00 2.69
C GLY A 93 -13.81 -2.19 4.18
N PRO A 94 -12.77 -2.58 4.94
CA PRO A 94 -12.88 -2.92 6.37
C PRO A 94 -13.08 -1.70 7.27
N PHE A 95 -12.85 -0.50 6.75
CA PHE A 95 -12.91 0.75 7.49
C PHE A 95 -13.94 1.69 6.90
N ARG A 96 -14.59 2.45 7.77
CA ARG A 96 -15.45 3.59 7.42
C ARG A 96 -14.90 4.87 8.01
N VAL A 97 -14.97 5.95 7.24
CA VAL A 97 -14.60 7.29 7.72
C VAL A 97 -15.74 7.86 8.55
N ASN A 98 -15.44 8.30 9.78
CA ASN A 98 -16.40 9.00 10.62
C ASN A 98 -16.69 10.42 10.10
N PRO A 99 -17.80 11.05 10.52
CA PRO A 99 -18.14 12.43 10.12
C PRO A 99 -17.09 13.48 10.50
N ASP A 100 -16.19 13.19 11.44
CA ASP A 100 -15.07 14.06 11.79
C ASP A 100 -13.99 14.13 10.70
N GLY A 101 -14.03 13.22 9.71
CA GLY A 101 -13.05 13.12 8.63
C GLY A 101 -11.67 12.65 9.09
N VAL A 102 -11.54 12.16 10.33
CA VAL A 102 -10.26 11.83 10.97
C VAL A 102 -10.25 10.39 11.47
N THR A 103 -11.32 9.94 12.10
CA THR A 103 -11.36 8.61 12.72
C THR A 103 -12.01 7.57 11.81
N LEU A 104 -11.61 6.31 12.01
CA LEU A 104 -12.05 5.15 11.26
C LEU A 104 -12.70 4.13 12.19
N PHE A 105 -13.87 3.62 11.81
CA PHE A 105 -14.57 2.54 12.52
C PHE A 105 -14.72 1.29 11.65
N GLU A 106 -14.93 0.13 12.27
CA GLU A 106 -15.04 -1.15 11.57
C GLU A 106 -16.30 -1.20 10.68
N ASN A 107 -16.13 -1.69 9.45
CA ASN A 107 -17.23 -2.17 8.63
C ASN A 107 -17.45 -3.68 8.88
N ILE A 108 -18.44 -4.02 9.70
CA ILE A 108 -18.75 -5.43 10.02
C ILE A 108 -19.24 -6.26 8.82
N TYR A 109 -19.54 -5.63 7.69
CA TYR A 109 -19.95 -6.26 6.43
C TYR A 109 -18.88 -6.14 5.33
N SER A 110 -17.63 -5.93 5.71
CA SER A 110 -16.54 -5.81 4.75
C SER A 110 -16.38 -7.08 3.91
N TRP A 111 -15.96 -6.88 2.66
CA TRP A 111 -15.69 -7.99 1.74
C TRP A 111 -14.41 -8.77 2.05
N ASN A 112 -13.53 -8.26 2.92
CA ASN A 112 -12.37 -9.02 3.36
C ASN A 112 -12.65 -9.92 4.58
N LYS A 113 -13.93 -10.16 4.94
CA LYS A 113 -14.31 -11.12 5.98
C LYS A 113 -14.20 -12.57 5.54
#